data_AF-A0A8J5UIH6-F1
#
_entry.id   AF-A0A8J5UIH6-F1
#
_cell.length_a   1.000
_cell.length_b   1.000
_cell.length_c   1.000
_cell.angle_alpha   90.00
_cell.angle_beta   90.00
_cell.angle_gamma   90.00
#
_symmetry.space_group_name_H-M   'P 1'
#
loop_
_entity.id
_entity.type
_entity.pdbx_description
1 polymer ?
#
loop_
_entity_poly.entity_id
_entity_poly.type
_entity_poly.pdbx_seq_one_letter_code
_entity_poly.pdbx_strand_id
1 'polypeptide(L)'
;MEGGQGPYLYSVDKREYLDFVSDYSAAFYGHSNPAIAEAISSALSTGFSLGSVTRKECHLGERIKRRFPSMERVRFCNSGTEANTYALVTATEFTGRTKVNAESAEGYP
;
A
#
# COMPACT_ATOMS: atom_id res chain seq x y z
N MET A 1 -20.36 6.81 1.80
CA MET A 1 -20.69 5.46 1.31
C MET A 1 -20.99 4.57 2.50
N GLU A 2 -21.89 3.60 2.34
CA GLU A 2 -22.24 2.61 3.36
C GLU A 2 -21.49 1.28 3.13
N GLY A 3 -21.20 0.94 1.87
CA GLY A 3 -20.44 -0.27 1.55
C GLY A 3 -20.03 -0.33 0.08
N GLY A 4 -19.43 -1.45 -0.31
CA GLY A 4 -19.06 -1.72 -1.70
C GLY A 4 -18.83 -3.21 -1.95
N GLN A 5 -19.08 -3.64 -3.19
CA GLN A 5 -18.81 -5.00 -3.65
C GLN A 5 -18.40 -4.96 -5.13
N GLY A 6 -17.28 -5.61 -5.46
CA GLY A 6 -16.74 -5.59 -6.81
C GLY A 6 -16.46 -4.15 -7.27
N PRO A 7 -16.91 -3.74 -8.47
CA PRO A 7 -16.69 -2.39 -8.97
C PRO A 7 -17.73 -1.37 -8.47
N TYR A 8 -18.60 -1.71 -7.52
CA TYR A 8 -19.71 -0.87 -7.09
C TYR A 8 -19.55 -0.35 -5.65
N LEU A 9 -20.02 0.88 -5.43
CA LEU A 9 -20.21 1.51 -4.13
C LEU A 9 -21.68 1.78 -3.88
N TYR A 10 -22.10 1.65 -2.61
CA TYR A 10 -23.46 1.90 -2.17
C TYR A 10 -23.47 3.09 -1.21
N SER A 11 -24.27 4.12 -1.49
CA SER A 11 -24.46 5.24 -0.56
C SER A 11 -25.37 4.86 0.60
N VAL A 12 -25.38 5.70 1.65
CA VAL A 12 -26.28 5.57 2.80
C VAL A 12 -27.76 5.63 2.41
N ASP A 13 -28.07 6.28 1.29
CA ASP A 13 -29.41 6.36 0.70
C ASP A 13 -29.70 5.21 -0.28
N LYS A 14 -28.90 4.14 -0.23
CA LYS A 14 -29.01 2.93 -1.06
C LYS A 14 -28.88 3.16 -2.58
N ARG A 15 -28.23 4.26 -3.00
CA ARG A 15 -27.87 4.46 -4.41
C ARG A 15 -26.60 3.70 -4.73
N GLU A 16 -26.61 3.02 -5.87
CA GLU A 16 -25.45 2.32 -6.42
C GLU A 16 -24.67 3.24 -7.35
N TYR A 17 -23.34 3.17 -7.26
CA TYR A 17 -22.41 3.90 -8.10
C TYR A 17 -21.38 2.93 -8.67
N LEU A 18 -21.15 2.98 -9.98
CA LEU A 18 -19.97 2.37 -10.58
C LEU A 18 -18.74 3.18 -10.18
N ASP A 19 -17.78 2.55 -9.50
CA ASP A 19 -16.63 3.22 -8.91
C ASP A 19 -15.47 3.35 -9.90
N PHE A 20 -15.22 4.59 -10.33
CA PHE A 20 -14.04 4.96 -11.12
C PHE A 20 -12.93 5.62 -10.29
N VAL A 21 -13.19 5.89 -9.00
CA VAL A 21 -12.19 6.44 -8.07
C VAL A 21 -11.30 5.32 -7.54
N SER A 22 -11.90 4.17 -7.21
CA SER A 22 -11.18 2.95 -6.79
C SER A 22 -10.21 3.22 -5.62
N ASP A 23 -10.65 4.02 -4.66
CA ASP A 23 -9.84 4.50 -3.53
C ASP A 23 -8.48 5.08 -4.00
N TYR A 24 -8.54 6.00 -4.96
CA TYR A 24 -7.36 6.63 -5.57
C TYR A 24 -6.32 5.60 -6.05
N SER A 25 -6.80 4.51 -6.67
CA SER A 25 -6.09 3.30 -7.13
C SER A 25 -5.81 2.19 -6.10
N ALA A 26 -5.96 2.43 -4.80
CA ALA A 26 -5.68 1.40 -3.79
C ALA A 26 -6.64 0.22 -3.84
N ALA A 27 -7.92 0.47 -4.15
CA ALA A 27 -8.95 -0.57 -4.30
C ALA A 27 -8.92 -1.27 -5.67
N PHE A 28 -7.72 -1.51 -6.23
CA PHE A 28 -7.52 -2.05 -7.57
C PHE A 28 -8.28 -3.36 -7.86
N TYR A 29 -8.47 -4.22 -6.85
CA TYR A 29 -9.18 -5.49 -6.98
C TYR A 29 -10.70 -5.37 -6.75
N GLY A 30 -11.22 -4.16 -6.66
CA GLY A 30 -12.59 -3.87 -6.26
C GLY A 30 -12.83 -4.04 -4.76
N HIS A 31 -14.04 -3.70 -4.34
CA HIS A 31 -14.48 -3.74 -2.96
C HIS A 31 -14.84 -5.15 -2.53
N SER A 32 -14.52 -5.53 -1.29
CA SER A 32 -14.92 -6.82 -0.69
C SER A 32 -14.50 -8.04 -1.52
N ASN A 33 -13.27 -8.02 -2.06
CA ASN A 33 -12.71 -9.15 -2.80
C ASN A 33 -12.56 -10.38 -1.88
N PRO A 34 -13.15 -11.54 -2.22
CA PRO A 34 -13.23 -12.69 -1.32
C PRO A 34 -11.86 -13.27 -0.95
N ALA A 35 -10.91 -13.30 -1.90
CA ALA A 35 -9.57 -13.81 -1.64
C ALA A 35 -8.77 -12.90 -0.69
N ILE A 36 -8.96 -11.58 -0.79
CA ILE A 36 -8.34 -10.61 0.12
C ILE A 36 -8.99 -10.71 1.51
N ALA A 37 -10.32 -10.80 1.57
CA ALA A 37 -11.05 -10.94 2.83
C ALA A 37 -10.62 -12.20 3.60
N GLU A 38 -10.54 -13.35 2.91
CA GLU A 38 -10.07 -14.60 3.51
C GLU A 38 -8.63 -14.49 4.03
N ALA A 39 -7.73 -13.88 3.25
CA ALA A 39 -6.34 -13.68 3.66
C ALA A 39 -6.23 -12.80 4.92
N ILE A 40 -7.05 -11.74 5.03
CA ILE A 40 -7.11 -10.88 6.21
C ILE A 40 -7.65 -11.67 7.41
N SER A 41 -8.80 -12.34 7.27
CA SER A 41 -9.38 -13.15 8.36
C SER A 41 -8.43 -14.23 8.87
N SER A 42 -7.75 -14.93 7.96
CA SER A 42 -6.72 -15.90 8.30
C SER A 42 -5.55 -15.25 9.05
N ALA A 43 -5.09 -14.08 8.60
CA ALA A 43 -4.03 -13.37 9.30
C ALA A 43 -4.41 -12.94 10.72
N LEU A 44 -5.64 -12.46 10.91
CA LEU A 44 -6.17 -12.06 12.22
C LEU A 44 -6.26 -13.23 13.20
N SER A 45 -6.55 -14.45 12.72
CA SER A 45 -6.62 -15.65 13.58
C SER A 45 -5.30 -15.98 14.28
N THR A 46 -4.18 -15.51 13.74
CA THR A 46 -2.82 -15.72 14.28
C THR A 46 -2.29 -14.55 15.10
N GLY A 47 -3.10 -13.49 15.29
CA GLY A 47 -2.68 -12.23 15.90
C GLY A 47 -1.99 -11.27 14.93
N PHE A 48 -1.98 -9.99 15.29
CA PHE A 48 -1.34 -8.90 14.54
C PHE A 48 -0.47 -8.05 15.48
N SER A 49 0.44 -7.25 14.91
CA SER A 49 1.35 -6.38 15.68
C SER A 49 2.22 -7.13 16.70
N LEU A 50 2.86 -8.22 16.26
CA LEU A 50 3.64 -9.13 17.12
C LEU A 50 4.99 -8.57 17.60
N GLY A 51 5.38 -7.37 17.16
CA GLY A 51 6.65 -6.73 17.55
C GLY A 51 7.91 -7.46 17.07
N SER A 52 7.78 -8.39 16.12
CA SER A 52 8.87 -9.24 15.64
C SER A 52 8.68 -9.60 14.16
N VAL A 53 9.76 -10.11 13.54
CA VAL A 53 9.77 -10.50 12.13
C VAL A 53 8.92 -11.75 11.90
N THR A 54 8.04 -11.69 10.90
CA THR A 54 7.12 -12.74 10.48
C THR A 54 7.49 -13.33 9.13
N ARG A 55 7.19 -14.62 8.92
CA ARG A 55 7.38 -15.26 7.60
C ARG A 55 6.58 -14.58 6.47
N LYS A 56 5.44 -13.97 6.82
CA LYS A 56 4.54 -13.29 5.86
C LYS A 56 5.24 -12.09 5.23
N GLU A 57 5.97 -11.29 6.02
CA GLU A 57 6.69 -10.13 5.48
C GLU A 57 7.88 -10.56 4.60
N CYS A 58 8.62 -11.61 4.97
CA CYS A 58 9.69 -12.15 4.14
C CYS A 58 9.15 -12.62 2.77
N HIS A 59 8.02 -13.33 2.78
CA HIS A 59 7.37 -13.79 1.56
C HIS A 59 6.93 -12.63 0.66
N LEU A 60 6.32 -11.59 1.24
CA LEU A 60 5.94 -10.39 0.50
C LEU A 60 7.15 -9.66 -0.07
N GLY A 61 8.22 -9.52 0.72
CA GLY A 61 9.48 -8.91 0.29
C GLY A 61 10.07 -9.62 -0.93
N GLU A 62 10.15 -10.96 -0.90
CA GLU A 62 10.64 -11.74 -2.04
C GLU A 62 9.73 -11.67 -3.28
N ARG A 63 8.42 -11.47 -3.11
CA ARG A 63 7.53 -11.18 -4.24
C ARG A 63 7.79 -9.81 -4.85
N ILE A 64 8.02 -8.78 -4.04
CA ILE A 64 8.33 -7.42 -4.49
C ILE A 64 9.66 -7.42 -5.27
N LYS A 65 10.72 -8.02 -4.71
CA LYS A 65 12.04 -8.12 -5.37
C LYS A 65 11.95 -8.81 -6.73
N ARG A 66 11.18 -9.90 -6.83
CA ARG A 66 10.93 -10.59 -8.11
C ARG A 66 10.15 -9.73 -9.11
N ARG A 67 9.19 -8.92 -8.63
CA ARG A 67 8.38 -8.04 -9.48
C ARG A 67 9.16 -6.82 -9.98
N PHE A 68 10.06 -6.31 -9.13
CA PHE A 68 10.90 -5.13 -9.38
C PHE A 68 12.38 -5.48 -9.12
N PRO A 69 13.11 -6.01 -10.12
CA PRO A 69 14.46 -6.53 -9.93
C PRO A 69 15.50 -5.49 -9.45
N SER A 70 15.24 -4.19 -9.62
CA SER A 70 16.08 -3.11 -9.11
C SER A 70 16.01 -2.94 -7.59
N MET A 71 14.99 -3.52 -6.93
CA MET A 71 14.87 -3.51 -5.47
C MET A 71 15.55 -4.75 -4.90
N GLU A 72 16.79 -4.61 -4.41
CA GLU A 72 17.52 -5.73 -3.77
C GLU A 72 17.08 -5.97 -2.32
N ARG A 73 16.69 -4.90 -1.62
CA ARG A 73 16.22 -4.88 -0.23
C ARG A 73 14.94 -4.07 -0.12
N VAL A 74 14.06 -4.43 0.80
CA VAL A 74 12.78 -3.78 1.02
C VAL A 74 12.59 -3.51 2.51
N ARG A 75 12.04 -2.34 2.84
CA ARG A 75 11.54 -1.96 4.16
C ARG A 75 10.06 -1.61 4.03
N PHE A 76 9.21 -2.23 4.82
CA PHE A 76 7.78 -1.89 4.84
C PHE A 76 7.53 -0.63 5.67
N CYS A 77 6.55 0.16 5.23
CA CYS A 77 6.05 1.36 5.88
C CYS A 77 4.52 1.29 5.91
N ASN A 78 3.87 2.11 6.74
CA ASN A 78 2.41 2.12 6.86
C ASN A 78 1.73 3.02 5.82
N SER A 79 2.50 3.88 5.14
CA SER A 79 1.98 4.80 4.12
C SER A 79 3.02 5.16 3.06
N GLY A 80 2.56 5.69 1.94
CA GLY A 80 3.43 6.26 0.90
C GLY A 80 4.24 7.47 1.40
N THR A 81 3.65 8.30 2.26
CA THR A 81 4.35 9.45 2.88
C THR A 81 5.54 8.99 3.71
N GLU A 82 5.35 7.97 4.56
CA GLU A 82 6.42 7.39 5.38
C GLU A 82 7.50 6.75 4.50
N ALA A 83 7.10 6.00 3.46
CA ALA A 83 8.04 5.41 2.50
C ALA A 83 8.89 6.47 1.80
N ASN A 84 8.28 7.54 1.29
CA ASN A 84 9.00 8.66 0.66
C ASN A 84 9.92 9.37 1.66
N THR A 85 9.48 9.56 2.90
CA THR A 85 10.29 10.19 3.96
C THR A 85 11.55 9.36 4.23
N TYR A 86 11.39 8.05 4.41
CA TYR A 86 12.54 7.15 4.60
C TYR A 86 13.45 7.08 3.38
N ALA A 87 12.90 7.09 2.16
CA ALA A 87 13.70 7.09 0.94
C ALA A 87 14.57 8.35 0.84
N LEU A 88 13.99 9.53 1.12
CA LEU A 88 14.71 10.80 1.12
C LEU A 88 15.83 10.82 2.18
N VAL A 89 15.51 10.45 3.43
CA VAL A 89 16.50 10.36 4.51
C VAL A 89 17.62 9.38 4.14
N THR A 90 17.27 8.20 3.60
CA THR A 90 18.26 7.21 3.18
C THR A 90 19.18 7.79 2.10
N ALA A 91 18.64 8.50 1.12
CA ALA A 91 19.41 9.10 0.04
C ALA A 91 20.34 10.22 0.54
N THR A 92 19.86 11.10 1.43
CA THR A 92 20.68 12.19 1.97
C THR A 92 21.80 11.69 2.86
N GLU A 93 21.51 10.70 3.73
CA GLU A 93 22.52 10.08 4.59
C GLU A 93 23.54 9.27 3.79
N PHE A 94 23.10 8.50 2.79
CA PHE A 94 24.00 7.70 1.96
C PHE A 94 24.94 8.57 1.12
N THR A 95 24.45 9.70 0.60
CA THR A 95 25.24 10.58 -0.28
C THR A 95 25.98 11.69 0.44
N GLY A 96 25.64 11.98 1.70
CA GLY A 96 26.14 13.13 2.46
C GLY A 96 25.66 14.49 1.93
N ARG A 97 24.62 14.50 1.08
CA ARG A 97 24.07 15.71 0.46
C ARG A 97 22.77 16.10 1.14
N THR A 98 22.57 17.41 1.34
CA THR A 98 21.37 17.94 2.01
C THR A 98 20.30 18.44 1.06
N LYS A 99 20.64 18.67 -0.22
CA LYS A 99 19.70 19.15 -1.23
C LYS A 99 19.10 17.98 -1.99
N VAL A 100 17.77 17.99 -2.09
CA VAL A 100 16.99 17.05 -2.91
C VAL A 100 16.33 17.86 -4.03
N ASN A 101 16.52 17.43 -5.26
CA ASN A 101 15.77 17.96 -6.40
C ASN A 101 14.44 17.20 -6.48
N ALA A 102 13.34 17.92 -6.38
CA ALA A 102 12.01 17.41 -6.69
C ALA A 102 11.50 18.16 -7.91
N GLU A 103 11.32 17.46 -9.02
CA GLU A 103 10.60 18.01 -10.17
C GLU A 103 9.12 17.72 -10.00
N SER A 104 8.32 18.79 -10.00
CA SER A 104 6.88 18.71 -10.13
C SER A 104 6.52 19.44 -11.42
N ALA A 105 6.14 18.70 -12.47
CA ALA A 105 5.53 19.32 -13.64
C ALA A 105 4.22 20.02 -13.24
N GLU A 106 3.48 19.37 -12.33
CA GLU A 106 2.42 19.85 -11.44
C GLU A 106 2.39 18.77 -10.34
N GLY A 107 2.70 19.09 -9.07
CA GLY A 107 2.79 18.07 -8.01
C GLY A 107 1.41 17.50 -7.64
N TYR A 108 1.40 16.43 -6.83
CA TYR A 108 0.24 16.23 -5.93
C TYR A 108 0.24 17.45 -5.00
N PRO A 109 -0.81 18.30 -4.97
CA PRO A 109 -0.85 19.46 -4.09
C PRO A 109 -0.71 19.08 -2.61
#